data_AF-A0A352MVK3-F1
#
_entry.id   AF-A0A352MVK3-F1
#
_cell.length_a   1.000
_cell.length_b   1.000
_cell.length_c   1.000
_cell.angle_alpha   90.00
_cell.angle_beta   90.00
_cell.angle_gamma   90.00
#
_symmetry.space_group_name_H-M   'P 1'
#
loop_
_entity.id
_entity.type
_entity.pdbx_description
1 polymer ?
#
loop_
_entity_poly.entity_id
_entity_poly.type
_entity_poly.pdbx_seq_one_letter_code
_entity_poly.pdbx_strand_id
1 'polypeptide(L)'
;MGLGTAIILRAFASTGGTDLLSYIVKSYKKHFQTSNLIMIIDIVIVALNVIVFKEIEIGLYSAIAIYLMGKMIDIIFEGVSFTKMMFIISPKYKEIANKISKKVNRGSTGIYAKGMFKQDDKMMLFCVGSRSEIIKIKEIATRDR
;
A
#
# COMPACT_ATOMS: atom_id res chain seq x y z
N MET A 1 5.60 22.64 7.32
CA MET A 1 4.77 21.87 8.27
C MET A 1 4.64 20.38 7.89
N GLY A 2 4.38 20.00 6.63
CA GLY A 2 4.03 18.61 6.26
C GLY A 2 5.13 17.53 6.35
N LEU A 3 6.40 17.84 6.01
CA LEU A 3 7.48 16.84 6.06
C LEU A 3 7.90 16.48 7.50
N GLY A 4 7.87 17.46 8.41
CA GLY A 4 8.22 17.26 9.82
C GLY A 4 7.18 16.42 10.55
N THR A 5 5.89 16.73 10.37
CA THR A 5 4.77 15.94 10.92
C THR A 5 4.75 14.52 10.37
N ALA A 6 5.04 14.34 9.07
CA ALA A 6 5.15 13.03 8.44
C ALA A 6 6.21 12.10 9.08
N ILE A 7 7.38 12.63 9.40
CA ILE A 7 8.47 11.86 10.03
C ILE A 7 8.09 11.48 11.47
N ILE A 8 7.46 12.40 12.20
CA ILE A 8 7.00 12.19 13.58
C ILE A 8 5.90 11.11 13.62
N LEU A 9 4.91 11.17 12.73
CA LEU A 9 3.84 10.17 12.63
C LEU A 9 4.36 8.78 12.23
N ARG A 10 5.40 8.70 11.39
CA ARG A 10 6.08 7.45 11.04
C ARG A 10 6.82 6.83 12.23
N ALA A 11 7.21 7.64 13.22
CA ALA A 11 7.80 7.20 14.48
C ALA A 11 6.76 6.82 15.55
N PHE A 12 5.48 6.66 15.18
CA PHE A 12 4.36 6.45 16.12
C PHE A 12 4.13 7.61 17.10
N ALA A 13 4.72 8.78 16.83
CA ALA A 13 4.55 9.96 17.64
C ALA A 13 3.43 10.84 17.07
N SER A 14 2.58 11.40 17.93
CA SER A 14 1.54 12.34 17.53
C SER A 14 2.02 13.77 17.79
N THR A 15 1.64 14.68 16.91
CA THR A 15 1.84 16.13 17.13
C THR A 15 0.82 16.73 18.11
N GLY A 16 -0.10 15.91 18.65
CA GLY A 16 -1.07 16.31 19.67
C GLY A 16 -2.38 16.90 19.13
N GLY A 17 -2.53 17.01 17.80
CA GLY A 17 -3.76 17.49 17.13
C GLY A 17 -4.73 16.37 16.76
N THR A 18 -5.52 16.58 15.69
CA THR A 18 -6.52 15.63 15.16
C THR A 18 -5.92 14.25 14.82
N ASP A 19 -4.61 14.19 14.53
CA ASP A 19 -3.85 12.95 14.28
C ASP A 19 -3.81 12.00 15.49
N LEU A 20 -3.87 12.53 16.73
CA LEU A 20 -3.97 11.72 17.95
C LEU A 20 -5.32 10.99 18.02
N LEU A 21 -6.40 11.71 17.68
CA LEU A 21 -7.76 11.17 17.61
C LEU A 21 -7.85 10.05 16.55
N SER A 22 -7.24 10.26 15.39
CA SER A 22 -7.13 9.25 14.33
C SER A 22 -6.42 7.97 14.80
N TYR A 23 -5.35 8.12 15.59
CA TYR A 23 -4.61 6.99 16.17
C TYR A 23 -5.44 6.20 17.19
N ILE A 24 -6.17 6.92 18.05
CA ILE A 24 -7.04 6.34 19.08
C ILE A 24 -8.22 5.60 18.44
N VAL A 25 -8.86 6.17 17.42
CA VAL A 25 -9.97 5.54 16.70
C VAL A 25 -9.50 4.28 15.94
N LYS A 26 -8.31 4.31 15.37
CA LYS A 26 -7.69 3.15 14.70
C LYS A 26 -7.32 2.02 15.67
N SER A 27 -7.03 2.36 16.93
CA SER A 27 -6.86 1.39 18.02
C SER A 27 -8.16 0.67 18.38
N TYR A 28 -9.31 1.36 18.26
CA TYR A 28 -10.62 0.80 18.61
C TYR A 28 -11.35 0.06 17.47
N LYS A 29 -11.14 0.44 16.20
CA LYS A 29 -11.75 -0.25 15.04
C LYS A 29 -10.79 -0.41 13.84
N LYS A 30 -10.16 -1.58 13.76
CA LYS A 30 -9.14 -1.97 12.77
C LYS A 30 -9.61 -2.04 11.30
N HIS A 31 -10.92 -1.95 11.03
CA HIS A 31 -11.52 -2.18 9.71
C HIS A 31 -11.90 -0.92 8.93
N PHE A 32 -11.81 0.28 9.53
CA PHE A 32 -12.12 1.52 8.82
C PHE A 32 -10.87 2.07 8.14
N GLN A 33 -10.98 2.35 6.83
CA GLN A 33 -9.95 3.07 6.10
C GLN A 33 -9.80 4.46 6.74
N THR A 34 -8.58 4.77 7.19
CA THR A 34 -8.26 6.02 7.89
C THR A 34 -8.62 7.25 7.02
N SER A 35 -8.56 7.09 5.70
CA SER A 35 -8.97 8.08 4.69
C SER A 35 -10.43 8.54 4.82
N ASN A 36 -11.38 7.63 5.08
CA ASN A 36 -12.81 7.99 5.16
C ASN A 36 -13.14 8.83 6.39
N LEU A 37 -12.45 8.58 7.51
CA LEU A 37 -12.63 9.38 8.74
C LEU A 37 -12.08 10.79 8.55
N ILE A 38 -10.92 10.91 7.91
CA ILE A 38 -10.31 12.21 7.58
C ILE A 38 -11.21 12.98 6.60
N MET A 39 -11.76 12.32 5.58
CA MET A 39 -12.66 12.94 4.61
C MET A 39 -13.94 13.52 5.25
N ILE A 40 -14.52 12.82 6.24
CA ILE A 40 -15.70 13.32 6.96
C ILE A 40 -15.36 14.55 7.79
N ILE A 41 -14.21 14.51 8.48
CA ILE A 41 -13.73 15.65 9.28
C ILE A 41 -13.49 16.86 8.39
N ASP A 42 -12.87 16.66 7.23
CA ASP A 42 -12.59 17.73 6.26
C ASP A 42 -13.87 18.32 5.67
N ILE A 43 -14.88 17.49 5.36
CA ILE A 43 -16.20 17.95 4.91
C ILE A 43 -16.87 18.83 5.98
N VAL A 44 -16.79 18.43 7.25
CA VAL A 44 -17.35 19.20 8.38
C VAL A 44 -16.62 20.53 8.57
N ILE A 45 -15.29 20.54 8.46
CA ILE A 45 -14.48 21.76 8.56
C ILE A 45 -14.78 22.73 7.41
N VAL A 46 -14.90 22.22 6.18
CA VAL A 46 -15.28 23.03 5.00
C VAL A 46 -16.69 23.59 5.16
N ALA A 47 -17.65 22.78 5.60
CA ALA A 47 -19.02 23.22 5.85
C ALA A 47 -19.09 24.34 6.91
N LEU A 48 -18.36 24.20 8.01
CA LEU A 48 -18.29 25.22 9.07
C LEU A 48 -17.59 26.51 8.61
N ASN A 49 -16.54 26.40 7.78
CA ASN A 49 -15.84 27.57 7.24
C ASN A 49 -16.73 28.40 6.31
N VAL A 50 -17.51 27.75 5.44
CA VAL A 50 -18.46 28.42 4.53
C VAL A 50 -19.53 29.20 5.31
N ILE A 51 -19.98 28.66 6.44
CA ILE A 51 -21.00 29.29 7.29
C ILE A 51 -20.44 30.49 8.05
N VAL A 52 -19.19 30.42 8.52
CA VAL A 52 -18.60 31.41 9.45
C VAL A 52 -17.92 32.58 8.73
N PHE A 53 -17.15 32.35 7.66
CA PHE A 53 -16.22 33.36 7.15
C PHE A 53 -16.68 34.16 5.95
N LYS A 54 -17.67 33.70 5.17
CA LYS A 54 -18.23 34.37 3.96
C LYS A 54 -17.23 34.84 2.88
N GLU A 55 -15.93 34.70 3.07
CA GLU A 55 -14.87 34.96 2.11
C GLU A 55 -14.31 33.64 1.58
N ILE A 56 -14.61 33.37 0.30
CA ILE A 56 -14.38 32.08 -0.35
C ILE A 56 -12.88 31.77 -0.51
N GLU A 57 -12.04 32.80 -0.58
CA GLU A 57 -10.60 32.68 -0.86
C GLU A 57 -9.84 31.96 0.26
N ILE A 58 -10.04 32.37 1.51
CA ILE A 58 -9.36 31.77 2.68
C ILE A 58 -9.81 30.31 2.88
N GLY A 59 -11.09 30.03 2.61
CA GLY A 59 -11.65 28.67 2.63
C GLY A 59 -11.04 27.76 1.57
N LEU A 60 -10.84 28.26 0.34
CA LEU A 60 -10.20 27.52 -0.76
C LEU A 60 -8.74 27.18 -0.47
N TYR A 61 -7.96 28.14 0.04
CA TYR A 61 -6.55 27.88 0.41
C TYR A 61 -6.44 26.80 1.49
N SER A 62 -7.33 26.85 2.49
CA SER A 62 -7.39 25.85 3.56
C SER A 62 -7.80 24.48 3.02
N ALA A 63 -8.81 24.42 2.14
CA ALA A 63 -9.24 23.17 1.51
C ALA A 63 -8.15 22.52 0.66
N ILE A 64 -7.39 23.31 -0.10
CA ILE A 64 -6.25 22.83 -0.91
C ILE A 64 -5.14 22.30 0.02
N ALA A 65 -4.80 23.03 1.09
CA ALA A 65 -3.77 22.61 2.03
C ALA A 65 -4.13 21.30 2.74
N ILE A 66 -5.38 21.16 3.18
CA ILE A 66 -5.91 19.95 3.81
C ILE A 66 -5.91 18.77 2.83
N TYR A 67 -6.37 18.97 1.58
CA TYR A 67 -6.35 17.94 0.54
C TYR A 67 -4.93 17.43 0.24
N LEU A 68 -3.96 18.35 0.09
CA LEU A 68 -2.56 17.99 -0.15
C LEU A 68 -1.96 17.25 1.05
N MET A 69 -2.29 17.66 2.27
CA MET A 69 -1.82 17.00 3.49
C MET A 69 -2.41 15.58 3.63
N GLY A 70 -3.72 15.41 3.37
CA GLY A 70 -4.36 14.09 3.31
C GLY A 70 -3.69 13.17 2.29
N LYS A 71 -3.42 13.67 1.07
CA LYS A 71 -2.67 12.92 0.04
C LYS A 71 -1.26 12.54 0.47
N MET A 72 -0.54 13.44 1.14
CA MET A 72 0.79 13.12 1.66
C MET A 72 0.73 12.04 2.74
N ILE A 73 -0.22 12.14 3.66
CA ILE A 73 -0.45 11.14 4.71
C ILE A 73 -0.76 9.78 4.09
N ASP A 74 -1.66 9.72 3.10
CA ASP A 74 -1.97 8.47 2.40
C ASP A 74 -0.72 7.84 1.78
N ILE A 75 0.09 8.63 1.05
CA ILE A 75 1.35 8.16 0.43
C ILE A 75 2.34 7.63 1.47
N ILE A 76 2.40 8.24 2.65
CA ILE A 76 3.34 7.87 3.72
C ILE A 76 2.84 6.66 4.52
N PHE A 77 1.53 6.58 4.81
CA PHE A 77 0.92 5.55 5.65
C PHE A 77 0.58 4.27 4.88
N GLU A 78 0.00 4.36 3.68
CA GLU A 78 -0.13 3.19 2.81
C GLU A 78 1.25 2.71 2.37
N GLY A 79 2.22 3.63 2.35
CA GLY A 79 3.56 3.38 1.90
C GLY A 79 3.55 3.00 0.42
N VAL A 80 4.74 2.95 -0.16
CA VAL A 80 4.97 2.41 -1.50
C VAL A 80 4.85 0.87 -1.45
N SER A 81 3.77 0.32 -0.88
CA SER A 81 3.50 -1.12 -0.83
C SER A 81 2.91 -1.57 -2.15
N PHE A 82 3.65 -1.36 -3.23
CA PHE A 82 3.37 -2.00 -4.52
C PHE A 82 3.76 -3.47 -4.41
N THR A 83 2.90 -4.24 -3.74
CA THR A 83 2.95 -5.69 -3.79
C THR A 83 2.55 -6.11 -5.20
N LYS A 84 3.43 -6.86 -5.84
CA LYS A 84 3.24 -7.37 -7.20
C LYS A 84 3.10 -8.89 -7.13
N MET A 85 2.28 -9.40 -8.04
CA MET A 85 2.04 -10.82 -8.24
C MET A 85 2.80 -11.28 -9.49
N MET A 86 3.39 -12.46 -9.42
CA MET A 86 4.11 -13.08 -10.54
C MET A 86 3.73 -14.55 -10.65
N PHE A 87 3.37 -14.94 -11.88
CA PHE A 87 3.17 -16.34 -12.27
C PHE A 87 4.41 -16.84 -13.03
N ILE A 88 4.95 -17.98 -12.63
CA ILE A 88 6.12 -18.59 -13.27
C ILE A 88 5.73 -19.98 -13.77
N ILE A 89 5.85 -20.19 -15.08
CA ILE A 89 5.62 -21.48 -15.73
C ILE A 89 6.98 -21.98 -16.22
N SER A 90 7.47 -23.06 -15.63
CA SER A 90 8.74 -23.69 -16.01
C SER A 90 8.73 -25.18 -15.62
N PRO A 91 9.34 -26.07 -16.43
CA PRO A 91 9.53 -27.47 -16.04
C PRO A 91 10.40 -27.62 -14.79
N LYS A 92 11.30 -26.66 -14.51
CA LYS A 92 12.17 -26.64 -13.32
C LYS A 92 11.55 -25.94 -12.12
N TYR A 93 10.21 -25.94 -11.99
CA TYR A 93 9.49 -25.22 -10.93
C TYR A 93 9.98 -25.55 -9.52
N LYS A 94 10.34 -26.80 -9.22
CA LYS A 94 10.86 -27.20 -7.90
C LYS A 94 12.17 -26.50 -7.54
N GLU A 95 13.09 -26.41 -8.51
CA GLU A 95 14.38 -25.77 -8.32
C GLU A 95 14.22 -24.25 -8.15
N ILE A 96 13.37 -23.64 -8.98
CA ILE A 96 13.05 -22.22 -8.91
C ILE A 96 12.41 -21.89 -7.55
N ALA A 97 11.42 -22.67 -7.11
CA ALA A 97 10.78 -22.48 -5.80
C ALA A 97 11.78 -22.56 -4.64
N ASN A 98 12.69 -23.55 -4.66
CA ASN A 98 13.75 -23.68 -3.66
C ASN A 98 14.71 -22.48 -3.68
N LYS A 99 15.10 -21.98 -4.86
CA LYS A 99 15.96 -20.81 -4.98
C LYS A 99 15.26 -19.53 -4.53
N ILE A 100 13.97 -19.36 -4.82
CA ILE A 100 13.16 -18.24 -4.32
C ILE A 100 13.13 -18.26 -2.78
N SER A 101 12.83 -19.43 -2.18
CA SER A 101 12.81 -19.59 -0.73
C SER A 101 14.18 -19.28 -0.11
N LYS A 102 15.28 -19.81 -0.63
CA LYS A 102 16.62 -19.62 -0.05
C LYS A 102 17.21 -18.22 -0.28
N LYS A 103 17.03 -17.64 -1.48
CA LYS A 103 17.69 -16.37 -1.87
C LYS A 103 16.85 -15.13 -1.60
N VAL A 104 15.52 -15.26 -1.65
CA VAL A 104 14.58 -14.13 -1.48
C VAL A 104 13.84 -14.22 -0.14
N ASN A 105 13.96 -15.35 0.58
CA ASN A 105 13.26 -15.63 1.83
C ASN A 105 11.73 -15.48 1.70
N ARG A 106 11.19 -15.95 0.56
CA ARG A 106 9.77 -15.86 0.21
C ARG A 106 9.17 -17.21 -0.16
N GLY A 107 7.91 -17.38 0.24
CA GLY A 107 7.10 -18.53 -0.15
C GLY A 107 6.61 -18.41 -1.58
N SER A 108 6.29 -19.55 -2.17
CA SER A 108 5.60 -19.64 -3.46
C SER A 108 4.52 -20.72 -3.35
N THR A 109 3.39 -20.51 -4.02
CA THR A 109 2.29 -21.49 -4.05
C THR A 109 2.30 -22.20 -5.39
N GLY A 110 2.21 -23.53 -5.39
CA GLY A 110 2.02 -24.31 -6.60
C GLY A 110 0.56 -24.27 -7.05
N ILE A 111 0.32 -23.93 -8.31
CA ILE A 111 -0.98 -23.95 -8.96
C ILE A 111 -0.93 -24.97 -10.08
N TYR A 112 -1.82 -25.96 -10.03
CA TYR A 112 -2.05 -26.89 -11.14
C TYR A 112 -2.69 -26.11 -12.30
N ALA A 113 -2.02 -26.13 -13.46
CA ALA A 113 -2.44 -25.45 -14.67
C ALA A 113 -2.42 -26.43 -15.84
N LYS A 114 -3.26 -26.21 -16.85
CA LYS A 114 -3.31 -27.05 -18.05
C LYS A 114 -2.93 -26.25 -19.29
N GLY A 115 -2.00 -26.77 -20.08
CA GLY A 115 -1.57 -26.15 -21.33
C GLY A 115 -2.61 -26.39 -22.44
N MET A 116 -3.25 -25.34 -22.94
CA MET A 116 -4.33 -25.52 -23.94
C MET A 116 -3.84 -26.04 -25.30
N PHE A 117 -2.58 -25.79 -25.67
CA PHE A 117 -2.04 -26.26 -26.95
C PHE A 117 -1.65 -27.74 -26.92
N LYS A 118 -0.84 -28.15 -25.92
CA LYS A 118 -0.37 -29.54 -25.79
C LYS A 118 -1.28 -30.42 -24.93
N GLN A 119 -2.33 -29.84 -24.34
CA GLN A 119 -3.24 -30.49 -23.38
C GLN A 119 -2.51 -31.15 -22.20
N ASP A 120 -1.35 -30.60 -21.82
CA ASP A 120 -0.47 -31.12 -20.79
C ASP A 120 -0.68 -30.44 -19.44
N ASP A 121 -0.63 -31.21 -18.36
CA ASP A 121 -0.68 -30.68 -17.00
C ASP A 121 0.69 -30.08 -16.63
N LYS A 122 0.65 -28.89 -16.04
CA LYS A 122 1.83 -28.11 -15.62
C LYS A 122 1.64 -27.60 -14.20
N MET A 123 2.76 -27.47 -13.50
CA MET A 123 2.80 -26.76 -12.23
C MET A 123 3.29 -25.33 -12.47
N MET A 124 2.48 -24.35 -12.08
CA MET A 124 2.81 -22.94 -12.12
C MET A 124 3.12 -22.46 -10.70
N LEU A 125 4.16 -21.64 -10.53
CA LEU A 125 4.42 -20.99 -9.26
C LEU A 125 3.72 -19.64 -9.21
N PHE A 126 2.99 -19.42 -8.13
CA PHE A 126 2.39 -18.16 -7.75
C PHE A 126 3.22 -17.52 -6.64
N CYS A 127 3.77 -16.34 -6.93
CA CYS A 127 4.61 -15.59 -6.02
C CYS A 127 4.03 -14.19 -5.81
N VAL A 128 4.03 -13.73 -4.57
CA VAL A 128 3.58 -12.39 -4.18
C VAL A 128 4.67 -11.75 -3.35
N GLY A 129 5.07 -10.53 -3.71
CA GLY A 129 6.11 -9.79 -3.01
C GLY A 129 6.18 -8.33 -3.42
N SER A 130 6.97 -7.56 -2.69
CA SER A 130 7.32 -6.18 -3.02
C SER A 130 8.01 -6.09 -4.39
N ARG A 131 8.03 -4.88 -4.97
CA ARG A 131 8.68 -4.60 -6.26
C ARG A 131 10.13 -5.12 -6.33
N SER A 132 10.92 -4.97 -5.27
CA SER A 132 12.32 -5.41 -5.24
C SER A 132 12.46 -6.94 -5.16
N GLU A 133 11.59 -7.61 -4.41
CA GLU A 133 11.53 -9.08 -4.35
C GLU A 133 11.14 -9.67 -5.70
N ILE A 134 10.15 -9.09 -6.38
CA ILE A 134 9.71 -9.54 -7.70
C ILE A 134 10.82 -9.44 -8.77
N ILE A 135 11.68 -8.41 -8.70
CA ILE A 135 12.84 -8.30 -9.60
C ILE A 135 13.81 -9.47 -9.38
N LYS A 136 14.14 -9.78 -8.12
CA LYS A 136 15.02 -10.92 -7.78
C LYS A 136 14.41 -12.26 -8.20
N ILE A 137 13.11 -12.44 -7.97
CA ILE A 137 12.38 -13.66 -8.38
C ILE A 137 12.43 -13.83 -9.90
N LYS A 138 12.25 -12.74 -10.67
CA LYS A 138 12.36 -12.75 -12.13
C LYS A 138 13.76 -13.18 -12.61
N GLU A 139 14.81 -12.66 -11.99
CA GLU A 139 16.18 -13.04 -12.33
C GLU A 139 16.44 -14.53 -12.10
N ILE A 140 15.99 -15.08 -10.96
CA ILE A 140 16.08 -16.51 -10.66
C ILE A 140 15.32 -17.32 -11.72
N ALA A 141 14.08 -16.95 -12.01
CA ALA A 141 13.24 -17.67 -12.97
C ALA A 141 13.77 -17.62 -14.41
N THR A 142 14.48 -16.55 -14.78
CA THR A 142 15.04 -16.38 -16.14
C THR A 142 16.36 -17.12 -16.30
N ARG A 143 17.18 -17.18 -15.25
CA ARG A 143 18.48 -17.87 -15.29
C ARG A 143 18.34 -19.39 -15.33
N ASP A 144 17.29 -19.91 -14.70
CA ASP A 144 17.00 -21.34 -14.61
C ASP A 144 15.89 -21.77 -15.58
N ARG A 145 15.69 -21.03 -16.67
CA ARG A 145 14.67 -21.37 -17.68
C ARG A 145 15.02 -22.64 -18.47
#